data_AF-A0AAD1BJD6-F1
#
_entry.id   AF-A0AAD1BJD6-F1
#
_cell.length_a   1.000
_cell.length_b   1.000
_cell.length_c   1.000
_cell.angle_alpha   90.00
_cell.angle_beta   90.00
_cell.angle_gamma   90.00
#
_symmetry.space_group_name_H-M   'P 1'
#
loop_
_entity.id
_entity.type
_entity.pdbx_description
1 polymer ?
#
loop_
_entity_poly.entity_id
_entity_poly.type
_entity_poly.pdbx_seq_one_letter_code
_entity_poly.pdbx_strand_id
1 'polypeptide(L)'
;MQPIVDFYNGSGSSVKLGIENALSDYKDVLDGLKHDNANEVWKAVEKYAVQALANRFGADSDLAKVVKYYFDNDRINHGQTYYLMEGDHISKTKENGRDVNKYVEGEAKFDFCNNNLTDDTYGPELPVAGDAAKWFLEPVTNEAAHYFGVAPVEKMKGKNGKYFTSLYTDFPMKIVDNMNAYIVESIGTTGAQKGYAQCKKIASQGDVIPAGTPIVLECESTQSNANRLLPVANTASAPTNNILKGVFFDEPKANLEVSGKTVRVFNINPKTTARNPLGFYRYKGATIKSSRAFLLIDANSSGAKLDGYDMEEEGTVNGIDEVTATTVETDANAVYYDLQGRRVDHPVRGIYIVNGKKVIIK
;
A
#
# COMPACT_ATOMS: atom_id res chain seq x y z
N MET A 1 -16.94 -12.75 -20.17
CA MET A 1 -17.60 -13.44 -21.29
C MET A 1 -16.64 -14.02 -22.33
N GLN A 2 -15.31 -13.81 -22.21
CA GLN A 2 -14.33 -14.27 -23.23
C GLN A 2 -14.44 -15.77 -23.58
N PRO A 3 -14.56 -16.72 -22.61
CA PRO A 3 -14.66 -18.13 -22.97
C PRO A 3 -15.88 -18.48 -23.85
N ILE A 4 -16.98 -17.74 -23.73
CA ILE A 4 -18.20 -17.94 -24.53
C ILE A 4 -18.00 -17.39 -25.95
N VAL A 5 -17.33 -16.24 -26.07
CA VAL A 5 -16.94 -15.68 -27.37
C VAL A 5 -15.97 -16.62 -28.07
N ASP A 6 -14.93 -17.09 -27.37
CA ASP A 6 -13.94 -18.03 -27.91
C ASP A 6 -14.61 -19.34 -28.35
N PHE A 7 -15.54 -19.86 -27.54
CA PHE A 7 -16.32 -21.04 -27.89
C PHE A 7 -17.15 -20.82 -29.15
N TYR A 8 -17.88 -19.71 -29.24
CA TYR A 8 -18.66 -19.37 -30.44
C TYR A 8 -17.74 -19.27 -31.65
N ASN A 9 -16.67 -18.47 -31.59
CA ASN A 9 -15.78 -18.20 -32.71
C ASN A 9 -14.95 -19.42 -33.13
N GLY A 10 -14.58 -20.30 -32.19
CA GLY A 10 -13.92 -21.58 -32.43
C GLY A 10 -14.84 -22.73 -32.84
N SER A 11 -16.16 -22.56 -32.78
CA SER A 11 -17.13 -23.60 -33.15
C SER A 11 -17.31 -23.75 -34.66
N GLY A 12 -17.57 -24.99 -35.10
CA GLY A 12 -17.91 -25.30 -36.49
C GLY A 12 -19.26 -24.72 -36.93
N SER A 13 -19.46 -24.58 -38.26
CA SER A 13 -20.60 -23.86 -38.85
C SER A 13 -21.97 -24.35 -38.38
N SER A 14 -22.15 -25.66 -38.18
CA SER A 14 -23.41 -26.23 -37.70
C SER A 14 -23.73 -25.84 -36.25
N VAL A 15 -22.71 -25.76 -35.38
CA VAL A 15 -22.86 -25.33 -33.99
C VAL A 15 -23.12 -23.83 -33.93
N LYS A 16 -22.39 -23.04 -34.71
CA LYS A 16 -22.65 -21.59 -34.84
C LYS A 16 -24.11 -21.35 -35.25
N LEU A 17 -24.58 -21.94 -36.34
CA LEU A 17 -25.96 -21.77 -36.81
C LEU A 17 -27.00 -22.14 -35.73
N GLY A 18 -26.75 -23.20 -34.96
CA GLY A 18 -27.59 -23.57 -33.82
C GLY A 18 -27.64 -22.48 -32.73
N ILE A 19 -26.47 -21.90 -32.40
CA ILE A 19 -26.37 -20.78 -31.44
C ILE A 19 -27.07 -19.53 -31.98
N GLU A 20 -26.85 -19.18 -33.26
CA GLU A 20 -27.48 -18.00 -33.87
C GLU A 20 -29.00 -18.12 -33.88
N ASN A 21 -29.54 -19.30 -34.20
CA ASN A 21 -30.98 -19.55 -34.16
C ASN A 21 -31.54 -19.50 -32.73
N ALA A 22 -30.81 -20.05 -31.74
CA ALA A 22 -31.24 -20.01 -30.35
C ALA A 22 -31.23 -18.59 -29.76
N LEU A 23 -30.38 -17.70 -30.29
CA LEU A 23 -30.24 -16.30 -29.88
C LEU A 23 -30.94 -15.32 -30.82
N SER A 24 -31.87 -15.77 -31.69
CA SER A 24 -32.51 -14.91 -32.69
C SER A 24 -33.20 -13.69 -32.10
N ASP A 25 -33.77 -13.84 -30.89
CA ASP A 25 -34.48 -12.77 -30.17
C ASP A 25 -33.52 -11.90 -29.34
N TYR A 26 -32.27 -12.33 -29.20
CA TYR A 26 -31.21 -11.67 -28.43
C TYR A 26 -30.14 -11.09 -29.35
N LYS A 27 -30.58 -10.26 -30.31
CA LYS A 27 -29.73 -9.75 -31.39
C LYS A 27 -28.45 -9.07 -30.90
N ASP A 28 -28.51 -8.33 -29.80
CA ASP A 28 -27.33 -7.63 -29.25
C ASP A 28 -26.28 -8.61 -28.72
N VAL A 29 -26.71 -9.74 -28.14
CA VAL A 29 -25.80 -10.82 -27.69
C VAL A 29 -25.12 -11.44 -28.90
N LEU A 30 -25.91 -11.71 -29.95
CA LEU A 30 -25.40 -12.28 -31.19
C LEU A 30 -24.40 -11.35 -31.89
N ASP A 31 -24.69 -10.06 -31.94
CA ASP A 31 -23.81 -9.06 -32.54
C ASP A 31 -22.47 -9.01 -31.77
N GLY A 32 -22.48 -9.00 -30.44
CA GLY A 32 -21.26 -9.07 -29.63
C GLY A 32 -20.44 -10.35 -29.86
N LEU A 33 -21.10 -11.50 -30.04
CA LEU A 33 -20.41 -12.77 -30.36
C LEU A 33 -19.73 -12.69 -31.74
N LYS A 34 -20.41 -12.12 -32.73
CA LYS A 34 -19.90 -11.93 -34.09
C LYS A 34 -18.75 -10.93 -34.17
N HIS A 35 -18.77 -9.90 -33.34
CA HIS A 35 -17.71 -8.91 -33.25
C HIS A 35 -16.48 -9.40 -32.47
N ASP A 36 -16.50 -10.63 -31.94
CA ASP A 36 -15.43 -11.16 -31.09
C ASP A 36 -15.19 -10.27 -29.85
N ASN A 37 -16.26 -9.69 -29.30
CA ASN A 37 -16.18 -8.69 -28.24
C ASN A 37 -16.94 -9.14 -26.99
N ALA A 38 -16.20 -9.64 -26.01
CA ALA A 38 -16.76 -10.10 -24.74
C ALA A 38 -17.48 -9.00 -23.94
N ASN A 39 -17.07 -7.74 -24.08
CA ASN A 39 -17.71 -6.63 -23.38
C ASN A 39 -19.08 -6.31 -23.99
N GLU A 40 -19.22 -6.41 -25.31
CA GLU A 40 -20.51 -6.23 -25.99
C GLU A 40 -21.50 -7.34 -25.64
N VAL A 41 -21.05 -8.60 -25.64
CA VAL A 41 -21.87 -9.75 -25.20
C VAL A 41 -22.38 -9.54 -23.77
N TRP A 42 -21.52 -9.05 -22.89
CA TRP A 42 -21.89 -8.81 -21.49
C TRP A 42 -22.92 -7.68 -21.35
N LYS A 43 -22.68 -6.52 -21.97
CA LYS A 43 -23.62 -5.39 -21.96
C LYS A 43 -24.99 -5.77 -22.52
N ALA A 44 -25.03 -6.61 -23.54
CA ALA A 44 -26.26 -7.15 -24.07
C ALA A 44 -26.99 -8.03 -23.03
N VAL A 45 -26.29 -8.96 -22.36
CA VAL A 45 -26.88 -9.80 -21.31
C VAL A 45 -27.41 -8.95 -20.14
N GLU A 46 -26.68 -7.94 -19.68
CA GLU A 46 -27.13 -7.01 -18.64
C GLU A 46 -28.43 -6.30 -19.02
N LYS A 47 -28.51 -5.79 -20.25
CA LYS A 47 -29.73 -5.18 -20.80
C LYS A 47 -30.91 -6.14 -20.72
N TYR A 48 -30.75 -7.39 -21.18
CA TYR A 48 -31.84 -8.37 -21.16
C TYR A 48 -32.20 -8.83 -19.74
N ALA A 49 -31.23 -8.88 -18.82
CA ALA A 49 -31.48 -9.17 -17.41
C ALA A 49 -32.33 -8.08 -16.75
N VAL A 50 -32.01 -6.80 -16.99
CA VAL A 50 -32.82 -5.67 -16.50
C VAL A 50 -34.23 -5.71 -17.10
N GLN A 51 -34.36 -6.02 -18.39
CA GLN A 51 -35.66 -6.20 -19.02
C GLN A 51 -36.46 -7.34 -18.39
N ALA A 52 -35.84 -8.49 -18.12
CA ALA A 52 -36.50 -9.61 -17.47
C ALA A 52 -36.98 -9.26 -16.05
N LEU A 53 -36.16 -8.51 -15.29
CA LEU A 53 -36.53 -8.01 -13.97
C LEU A 53 -37.70 -7.02 -14.06
N ALA A 54 -37.63 -6.05 -14.98
CA ALA A 54 -38.69 -5.07 -15.20
C ALA A 54 -40.01 -5.74 -15.61
N ASN A 55 -39.96 -6.77 -16.47
CA ASN A 55 -41.15 -7.53 -16.87
C ASN A 55 -41.76 -8.32 -15.72
N ARG A 56 -40.93 -8.83 -14.81
CA ARG A 56 -41.38 -9.68 -13.69
C ARG A 56 -41.88 -8.87 -12.49
N PHE A 57 -41.20 -7.79 -12.15
CA PHE A 57 -41.43 -7.02 -10.92
C PHE A 57 -42.01 -5.62 -11.16
N GLY A 58 -42.05 -5.18 -12.42
CA GLY A 58 -42.40 -3.82 -12.81
C GLY A 58 -41.14 -2.95 -12.96
N ALA A 59 -41.08 -2.13 -14.00
CA ALA A 59 -39.96 -1.21 -14.25
C ALA A 59 -39.74 -0.20 -13.11
N ASP A 60 -40.81 0.12 -12.38
CA ASP A 60 -40.77 1.03 -11.23
C ASP A 60 -40.50 0.36 -9.90
N SER A 61 -40.35 -0.97 -9.86
CA SER A 61 -39.97 -1.66 -8.62
C SER A 61 -38.59 -1.24 -8.15
N ASP A 62 -38.41 -1.18 -6.83
CA ASP A 62 -37.12 -0.85 -6.23
C ASP A 62 -36.03 -1.80 -6.74
N LEU A 63 -36.31 -3.11 -6.80
CA LEU A 63 -35.35 -4.09 -7.34
C LEU A 63 -34.92 -3.79 -8.79
N ALA A 64 -35.85 -3.44 -9.68
CA ALA A 64 -35.51 -3.12 -11.07
C ALA A 64 -34.70 -1.81 -11.17
N LYS A 65 -35.03 -0.81 -10.34
CA LYS A 65 -34.31 0.46 -10.26
C LYS A 65 -32.89 0.28 -9.74
N VAL A 66 -32.70 -0.49 -8.65
CA VAL A 66 -31.39 -0.84 -8.09
C VAL A 66 -30.52 -1.46 -9.18
N VAL A 67 -30.98 -2.58 -9.77
CA VAL A 67 -30.14 -3.35 -10.71
C VAL A 67 -29.83 -2.53 -11.95
N LYS A 68 -30.81 -1.78 -12.48
CA LYS A 68 -30.57 -0.88 -13.61
C LYS A 68 -29.53 0.19 -13.28
N TYR A 69 -29.61 0.81 -12.11
CA TYR A 69 -28.64 1.80 -11.66
C TYR A 69 -27.22 1.24 -11.59
N TYR A 70 -27.05 0.02 -11.05
CA TYR A 70 -25.75 -0.63 -10.97
C TYR A 70 -25.15 -0.95 -12.35
N PHE A 71 -25.96 -1.38 -13.32
CA PHE A 71 -25.47 -1.65 -14.68
C PHE A 71 -25.23 -0.36 -15.48
N ASP A 72 -26.14 0.62 -15.44
CA ASP A 72 -25.99 1.90 -16.18
C ASP A 72 -24.72 2.67 -15.77
N ASN A 73 -24.25 2.48 -14.54
CA ASN A 73 -23.09 3.17 -13.99
C ASN A 73 -21.84 2.27 -13.93
N ASP A 74 -21.83 1.14 -14.65
CA ASP A 74 -20.70 0.19 -14.71
C ASP A 74 -20.17 -0.23 -13.31
N ARG A 75 -21.08 -0.35 -12.32
CA ARG A 75 -20.72 -0.64 -10.90
C ARG A 75 -20.52 -2.12 -10.62
N ILE A 76 -21.01 -3.01 -11.50
CA ILE A 76 -20.81 -4.46 -11.41
C ILE A 76 -19.92 -4.90 -12.57
N ASN A 77 -18.60 -4.97 -12.35
CA ASN A 77 -17.65 -5.48 -13.33
C ASN A 77 -17.39 -6.99 -13.16
N HIS A 78 -17.94 -7.80 -14.04
CA HIS A 78 -17.71 -9.25 -14.03
C HIS A 78 -16.29 -9.61 -14.49
N GLY A 79 -15.66 -10.59 -13.82
CA GLY A 79 -14.25 -10.94 -14.05
C GLY A 79 -13.26 -10.05 -13.31
N GLN A 80 -13.75 -9.07 -12.53
CA GLN A 80 -12.93 -8.28 -11.61
C GLN A 80 -12.95 -8.91 -10.22
N THR A 81 -11.84 -8.78 -9.51
CA THR A 81 -11.78 -9.17 -8.10
C THR A 81 -12.32 -8.02 -7.27
N TYR A 82 -13.36 -8.32 -6.49
CA TYR A 82 -13.91 -7.38 -5.51
C TYR A 82 -13.22 -7.59 -4.18
N TYR A 83 -12.80 -6.49 -3.54
CA TYR A 83 -12.18 -6.53 -2.22
C TYR A 83 -13.15 -5.93 -1.21
N LEU A 84 -13.49 -6.71 -0.19
CA LEU A 84 -14.32 -6.26 0.91
C LEU A 84 -13.45 -5.41 1.85
N MET A 85 -13.73 -4.11 1.92
CA MET A 85 -12.99 -3.20 2.80
C MET A 85 -13.96 -2.57 3.80
N GLU A 86 -13.80 -2.89 5.08
CA GLU A 86 -14.60 -2.31 6.16
C GLU A 86 -14.15 -0.87 6.45
N GLY A 87 -15.09 0.07 6.47
CA GLY A 87 -14.86 1.48 6.76
C GLY A 87 -15.97 2.07 7.60
N ASP A 88 -15.71 2.28 8.89
CA ASP A 88 -16.66 2.87 9.84
C ASP A 88 -16.40 4.38 10.03
N HIS A 89 -15.80 5.02 9.02
CA HIS A 89 -15.45 6.44 9.00
C HIS A 89 -15.53 6.92 7.56
N ILE A 90 -16.29 8.00 7.36
CA ILE A 90 -16.29 8.77 6.12
C ILE A 90 -15.59 10.07 6.47
N SER A 91 -14.30 10.16 6.17
CA SER A 91 -13.75 11.49 5.92
C SER A 91 -13.96 11.76 4.43
N LYS A 92 -15.11 12.31 4.05
CA LYS A 92 -15.22 13.08 2.79
C LYS A 92 -14.35 14.32 2.94
N THR A 93 -13.03 14.16 3.02
CA THR A 93 -12.13 15.30 2.89
C THR A 93 -12.30 15.74 1.45
N LYS A 94 -12.84 16.94 1.26
CA LYS A 94 -12.80 17.55 -0.06
C LYS A 94 -11.38 17.99 -0.33
N GLU A 95 -10.65 17.20 -1.12
CA GLU A 95 -9.36 17.61 -1.66
C GLU A 95 -9.58 18.11 -3.08
N ASN A 96 -9.19 19.37 -3.35
CA ASN A 96 -9.42 20.04 -4.63
C ASN A 96 -10.90 20.03 -5.09
N GLY A 97 -11.83 20.12 -4.15
CA GLY A 97 -13.28 20.19 -4.43
C GLY A 97 -13.93 18.87 -4.82
N ARG A 98 -13.25 17.73 -4.64
CA ARG A 98 -13.78 16.38 -4.91
C ARG A 98 -13.70 15.50 -3.67
N ASP A 99 -14.64 14.58 -3.55
CA ASP A 99 -14.58 13.51 -2.55
C ASP A 99 -13.46 12.52 -2.96
N VAL A 100 -12.62 12.09 -2.01
CA VAL A 100 -11.46 11.22 -2.27
C VAL A 100 -11.42 10.04 -1.28
N ASN A 101 -11.05 8.85 -1.77
CA ASN A 101 -10.84 7.66 -0.96
C ASN A 101 -9.37 7.58 -0.53
N LYS A 102 -9.07 7.59 0.77
CA LYS A 102 -7.68 7.50 1.25
C LYS A 102 -7.51 6.62 2.48
N TYR A 103 -6.30 6.09 2.63
CA TYR A 103 -5.83 5.58 3.92
C TYR A 103 -5.14 6.70 4.70
N VAL A 104 -5.58 6.93 5.93
CA VAL A 104 -5.01 7.93 6.84
C VAL A 104 -4.22 7.23 7.94
N GLU A 105 -2.91 7.48 8.01
CA GLU A 105 -2.00 6.79 8.93
C GLU A 105 -2.38 6.90 10.42
N GLY A 106 -3.11 7.94 10.84
CA GLY A 106 -3.56 8.13 12.22
C GLY A 106 -4.82 7.33 12.59
N GLU A 107 -5.73 7.17 11.64
CA GLU A 107 -7.06 6.57 11.86
C GLU A 107 -7.07 5.10 11.46
N ALA A 108 -6.28 4.75 10.43
CA ALA A 108 -6.08 3.40 9.93
C ALA A 108 -7.42 2.70 9.65
N LYS A 109 -8.22 3.38 8.83
CA LYS A 109 -9.46 2.92 8.22
C LYS A 109 -9.36 3.18 6.71
N PHE A 110 -10.10 2.42 5.91
CA PHE A 110 -10.29 2.74 4.49
C PHE A 110 -11.67 3.38 4.29
N ASP A 111 -11.73 4.51 3.57
CA ASP A 111 -12.97 5.28 3.34
C ASP A 111 -13.88 4.66 2.24
N PHE A 112 -14.16 3.34 2.27
CA PHE A 112 -14.91 2.65 1.19
C PHE A 112 -16.39 2.33 1.51
N CYS A 113 -16.93 2.69 2.68
CA CYS A 113 -18.30 2.33 3.09
C CYS A 113 -19.12 3.54 3.60
N ASN A 114 -20.43 3.53 3.32
CA ASN A 114 -21.34 4.67 3.50
C ASN A 114 -22.29 4.36 4.66
N ASN A 115 -22.28 5.21 5.67
CA ASN A 115 -23.19 5.17 6.82
C ASN A 115 -23.99 6.48 6.94
N ASN A 116 -24.35 7.10 5.81
CA ASN A 116 -25.14 8.34 5.83
C ASN A 116 -26.47 8.12 6.56
N LEU A 117 -26.80 9.06 7.44
CA LEU A 117 -28.09 9.18 8.10
C LEU A 117 -29.06 10.12 7.36
N THR A 118 -28.61 10.73 6.25
CA THR A 118 -29.38 11.71 5.47
C THR A 118 -29.35 11.41 3.96
N ASP A 119 -30.50 11.67 3.33
CA ASP A 119 -30.94 11.29 1.97
C ASP A 119 -30.41 12.20 0.85
N ASP A 120 -29.41 13.02 1.15
CA ASP A 120 -29.06 14.21 0.35
C ASP A 120 -28.10 13.93 -0.82
N THR A 121 -27.69 12.68 -1.04
CA THR A 121 -26.69 12.37 -2.10
C THR A 121 -27.02 11.16 -2.98
N TYR A 122 -27.84 10.18 -2.56
CA TYR A 122 -28.20 9.02 -3.40
C TYR A 122 -29.61 8.50 -3.07
N GLY A 123 -30.26 7.88 -4.07
CA GLY A 123 -31.71 7.78 -4.28
C GLY A 123 -32.58 7.02 -3.25
N PRO A 124 -33.89 6.89 -3.54
CA PRO A 124 -35.00 6.67 -2.58
C PRO A 124 -35.04 5.31 -1.86
N GLU A 125 -33.98 4.50 -1.97
CA GLU A 125 -33.89 3.13 -1.45
C GLU A 125 -33.51 3.09 0.05
N LEU A 126 -33.07 4.23 0.60
CA LEU A 126 -32.63 4.38 2.00
C LEU A 126 -33.65 3.93 3.07
N PRO A 127 -34.96 4.27 2.97
CA PRO A 127 -35.92 3.95 4.02
C PRO A 127 -36.32 2.47 4.08
N VAL A 128 -36.17 1.73 2.96
CA VAL A 128 -36.65 0.34 2.83
C VAL A 128 -35.53 -0.68 3.07
N ALA A 129 -34.30 -0.36 2.68
CA ALA A 129 -33.17 -1.29 2.74
C ALA A 129 -32.41 -1.28 4.08
N GLY A 130 -32.52 -0.22 4.89
CA GLY A 130 -31.83 -0.13 6.18
C GLY A 130 -30.32 -0.40 6.07
N ASP A 131 -29.78 -1.25 6.95
CA ASP A 131 -28.35 -1.63 6.93
C ASP A 131 -27.90 -2.36 5.66
N ALA A 132 -28.83 -2.92 4.88
CA ALA A 132 -28.52 -3.59 3.62
C ALA A 132 -28.27 -2.62 2.45
N ALA A 133 -28.64 -1.34 2.57
CA ALA A 133 -28.30 -0.28 1.60
C ALA A 133 -26.88 0.29 1.76
N LYS A 134 -26.11 -0.19 2.74
CA LYS A 134 -24.79 0.37 3.11
C LYS A 134 -23.63 -0.07 2.21
N TRP A 135 -23.88 -0.98 1.27
CA TRP A 135 -22.87 -1.47 0.34
C TRP A 135 -23.03 -0.78 -1.01
N PHE A 136 -22.03 0.00 -1.39
CA PHE A 136 -21.89 0.50 -2.75
C PHE A 136 -20.58 -0.01 -3.33
N LEU A 137 -20.58 -0.29 -4.64
CA LEU A 137 -19.37 -0.65 -5.37
C LEU A 137 -18.82 0.62 -6.00
N GLU A 138 -17.69 1.09 -5.50
CA GLU A 138 -16.94 2.17 -6.13
C GLU A 138 -15.83 1.60 -6.99
N PRO A 139 -15.72 2.01 -8.27
CA PRO A 139 -14.59 1.63 -9.09
C PRO A 139 -13.34 2.26 -8.49
N VAL A 140 -12.27 1.48 -8.38
CA VAL A 140 -10.93 1.99 -8.12
C VAL A 140 -10.13 1.87 -9.40
N THR A 141 -9.69 3.00 -9.94
CA THR A 141 -8.97 3.11 -11.21
C THR A 141 -7.69 3.92 -11.03
N ASN A 142 -6.88 4.00 -12.08
CA ASN A 142 -5.74 4.91 -12.15
C ASN A 142 -6.14 6.34 -12.58
N GLU A 143 -7.43 6.64 -12.71
CA GLU A 143 -7.94 7.95 -13.11
C GLU A 143 -8.08 8.89 -11.91
N ALA A 144 -8.02 10.20 -12.17
CA ALA A 144 -8.04 11.23 -11.13
C ALA A 144 -9.35 11.33 -10.33
N ALA A 145 -10.44 10.70 -10.79
CA ALA A 145 -11.75 10.76 -10.15
C ALA A 145 -12.03 9.59 -9.19
N HIS A 146 -11.34 8.46 -9.36
CA HIS A 146 -11.69 7.19 -8.73
C HIS A 146 -10.44 6.45 -8.25
N TYR A 147 -9.46 7.18 -7.70
CA TYR A 147 -8.21 6.59 -7.26
C TYR A 147 -8.29 6.14 -5.80
N PHE A 148 -7.47 5.14 -5.46
CA PHE A 148 -7.09 4.86 -4.08
C PHE A 148 -5.67 5.38 -3.85
N GLY A 149 -5.46 6.11 -2.75
CA GLY A 149 -4.17 6.73 -2.46
C GLY A 149 -3.82 6.71 -0.99
N VAL A 150 -2.52 6.82 -0.73
CA VAL A 150 -1.97 6.77 0.62
C VAL A 150 -1.59 8.18 1.07
N ALA A 151 -2.02 8.60 2.26
CA ALA A 151 -1.71 9.91 2.81
C ALA A 151 -0.85 9.80 4.08
N PRO A 152 0.49 9.73 3.95
CA PRO A 152 1.39 9.87 5.09
C PRO A 152 1.18 11.21 5.81
N VAL A 153 1.45 11.25 7.10
CA VAL A 153 1.37 12.50 7.87
C VAL A 153 2.69 13.28 7.87
N GLU A 154 2.63 14.60 8.00
CA GLU A 154 3.82 15.49 7.89
C GLU A 154 4.96 15.11 8.84
N LYS A 155 4.63 14.63 10.05
CA LYS A 155 5.63 14.20 11.03
C LYS A 155 6.44 12.98 10.57
N MET A 156 5.98 12.23 9.56
CA MET A 156 6.66 11.04 9.03
C MET A 156 7.60 11.37 7.87
N LYS A 157 8.07 12.61 7.79
CA LYS A 157 9.08 13.04 6.83
C LYS A 157 10.46 12.51 7.23
N GLY A 158 11.07 11.73 6.35
CA GLY A 158 12.44 11.26 6.51
C GLY A 158 13.47 12.35 6.23
N LYS A 159 14.74 12.08 6.56
CA LYS A 159 15.85 13.02 6.31
C LYS A 159 16.13 13.25 4.82
N ASN A 160 15.76 12.29 3.97
CA ASN A 160 15.81 12.41 2.52
C ASN A 160 14.69 13.31 1.94
N GLY A 161 13.84 13.89 2.78
CA GLY A 161 12.74 14.77 2.37
C GLY A 161 11.49 14.04 1.88
N LYS A 162 11.50 12.71 1.80
CA LYS A 162 10.35 11.86 1.45
C LYS A 162 9.47 11.62 2.68
N TYR A 163 8.25 11.16 2.44
CA TYR A 163 7.28 10.84 3.48
C TYR A 163 7.11 9.33 3.58
N PHE A 164 6.93 8.81 4.79
CA PHE A 164 6.86 7.36 4.98
C PHE A 164 5.61 6.95 5.74
N THR A 165 5.10 5.76 5.43
CA THR A 165 4.02 5.14 6.20
C THR A 165 4.11 3.62 6.13
N SER A 166 3.35 2.93 6.97
CA SER A 166 3.21 1.46 6.91
C SER A 166 1.85 1.08 6.36
N LEU A 167 1.79 0.04 5.52
CA LEU A 167 0.55 -0.47 4.96
C LEU A 167 0.54 -2.00 4.97
N TYR A 168 -0.64 -2.58 5.19
CA TYR A 168 -0.94 -3.97 4.98
C TYR A 168 -2.32 -4.11 4.33
N THR A 169 -2.40 -4.90 3.27
CA THR A 169 -3.66 -5.25 2.60
C THR A 169 -3.71 -6.76 2.41
N ASP A 170 -4.91 -7.33 2.48
CA ASP A 170 -5.18 -8.73 2.14
C ASP A 170 -5.36 -8.95 0.63
N PHE A 171 -5.18 -7.88 -0.16
CA PHE A 171 -5.24 -7.87 -1.62
C PHE A 171 -3.98 -7.27 -2.25
N PRO A 172 -3.64 -7.64 -3.50
CA PRO A 172 -2.47 -7.13 -4.19
C PRO A 172 -2.72 -5.74 -4.77
N MET A 173 -1.68 -4.92 -4.78
CA MET A 173 -1.74 -3.53 -5.22
C MET A 173 -0.61 -3.21 -6.18
N LYS A 174 -0.94 -2.56 -7.29
CA LYS A 174 0.04 -1.95 -8.18
C LYS A 174 0.39 -0.54 -7.70
N ILE A 175 1.69 -0.21 -7.69
CA ILE A 175 2.16 1.16 -7.43
C ILE A 175 1.93 2.01 -8.69
N VAL A 176 1.12 3.06 -8.60
CA VAL A 176 0.76 3.91 -9.76
C VAL A 176 1.68 5.12 -9.88
N ASP A 177 1.92 5.82 -8.77
CA ASP A 177 2.77 7.01 -8.74
C ASP A 177 4.19 6.68 -8.27
N ASN A 178 5.06 7.69 -8.17
CA ASN A 178 6.46 7.49 -7.80
C ASN A 178 6.59 7.15 -6.31
N MET A 179 6.39 5.88 -5.95
CA MET A 179 6.58 5.37 -4.61
C MET A 179 7.46 4.13 -4.62
N ASN A 180 8.10 3.87 -3.49
CA ASN A 180 8.86 2.64 -3.26
C ASN A 180 8.26 1.89 -2.08
N ALA A 181 8.14 0.57 -2.21
CA ALA A 181 7.70 -0.30 -1.14
C ALA A 181 8.85 -1.18 -0.64
N TYR A 182 8.95 -1.26 0.68
CA TYR A 182 10.01 -1.97 1.37
C TYR A 182 9.44 -2.99 2.34
N ILE A 183 10.06 -4.17 2.39
CA ILE A 183 9.87 -5.14 3.47
C ILE A 183 10.99 -4.96 4.50
N VAL A 184 10.84 -5.59 5.68
CA VAL A 184 11.95 -5.73 6.63
C VAL A 184 12.41 -7.18 6.59
N GLU A 185 13.68 -7.43 6.30
CA GLU A 185 14.24 -8.78 6.26
C GLU A 185 14.78 -9.23 7.62
N SER A 186 15.32 -8.30 8.40
CA SER A 186 15.93 -8.59 9.70
C SER A 186 16.07 -7.36 10.58
N ILE A 187 16.55 -7.56 11.82
CA ILE A 187 17.01 -6.48 12.71
C ILE A 187 18.53 -6.60 12.85
N GLY A 188 19.24 -5.50 12.60
CA GLY A 188 20.69 -5.46 12.75
C GLY A 188 21.12 -5.75 14.19
N THR A 189 22.19 -6.51 14.37
CA THR A 189 22.63 -7.01 15.69
C THR A 189 23.97 -6.45 16.15
N THR A 190 24.75 -5.85 15.25
CA THR A 190 26.13 -5.40 15.47
C THR A 190 26.39 -4.00 14.90
N GLY A 191 27.46 -3.36 15.37
CA GLY A 191 27.93 -2.08 14.84
C GLY A 191 26.89 -0.96 14.88
N ALA A 192 26.97 -0.07 13.87
CA ALA A 192 26.07 1.06 13.72
C ALA A 192 24.63 0.66 13.36
N GLN A 193 24.43 -0.56 12.85
CA GLN A 193 23.13 -1.11 12.44
C GLN A 193 22.40 -1.84 13.58
N LYS A 194 23.04 -1.97 14.75
CA LYS A 194 22.44 -2.65 15.90
C LYS A 194 21.13 -1.95 16.30
N GLY A 195 20.03 -2.69 16.22
CA GLY A 195 18.70 -2.18 16.53
C GLY A 195 18.04 -1.41 15.39
N TYR A 196 18.53 -1.53 14.15
CA TYR A 196 17.91 -0.94 12.96
C TYR A 196 17.17 -2.03 12.18
N ALA A 197 15.94 -1.72 11.76
CA ALA A 197 15.21 -2.56 10.81
C ALA A 197 15.94 -2.53 9.46
N GLN A 198 16.32 -3.70 8.96
CA GLN A 198 17.00 -3.85 7.67
C GLN A 198 15.94 -3.95 6.58
N CYS A 199 15.74 -2.84 5.88
CA CYS A 199 14.66 -2.70 4.92
C CYS A 199 15.16 -2.95 3.50
N LYS A 200 14.42 -3.78 2.75
CA LYS A 200 14.71 -4.12 1.36
C LYS A 200 13.59 -3.69 0.45
N LYS A 201 13.93 -2.99 -0.63
CA LYS A 201 12.98 -2.58 -1.65
C LYS A 201 12.47 -3.80 -2.41
N ILE A 202 11.16 -3.90 -2.58
CA ILE A 202 10.52 -5.02 -3.31
C ILE A 202 9.69 -4.56 -4.50
N ALA A 203 9.32 -3.29 -4.57
CA ALA A 203 8.50 -2.74 -5.64
C ALA A 203 8.73 -1.23 -5.76
N SER A 204 8.65 -0.74 -7.00
CA SER A 204 8.64 0.67 -7.37
C SER A 204 7.45 0.96 -8.28
N GLN A 205 7.37 2.17 -8.84
CA GLN A 205 6.32 2.54 -9.78
C GLN A 205 6.14 1.51 -10.90
N GLY A 206 4.90 1.05 -11.07
CA GLY A 206 4.52 0.04 -12.07
C GLY A 206 4.52 -1.39 -11.56
N ASP A 207 5.21 -1.68 -10.46
CA ASP A 207 5.28 -3.02 -9.88
C ASP A 207 4.03 -3.36 -9.04
N VAL A 208 3.81 -4.65 -8.87
CA VAL A 208 2.70 -5.19 -8.05
C VAL A 208 3.25 -5.74 -6.74
N ILE A 209 2.68 -5.27 -5.65
CA ILE A 209 2.87 -5.79 -4.29
C ILE A 209 1.87 -6.93 -4.10
N PRO A 210 2.31 -8.17 -3.81
CA PRO A 210 1.41 -9.29 -3.57
C PRO A 210 0.49 -9.07 -2.36
N ALA A 211 -0.68 -9.71 -2.38
CA ALA A 211 -1.61 -9.76 -1.26
C ALA A 211 -0.93 -10.28 0.01
N GLY A 212 -1.34 -9.78 1.18
CA GLY A 212 -0.82 -10.24 2.45
C GLY A 212 0.65 -9.86 2.69
N THR A 213 1.17 -8.84 2.00
CA THR A 213 2.54 -8.34 2.18
C THR A 213 2.53 -7.06 3.01
N PRO A 214 2.93 -7.09 4.30
CA PRO A 214 3.07 -5.87 5.08
C PRO A 214 4.32 -5.11 4.63
N ILE A 215 4.20 -3.80 4.43
CA ILE A 215 5.24 -2.95 3.82
C ILE A 215 5.42 -1.63 4.57
N VAL A 216 6.58 -1.02 4.37
CA VAL A 216 6.81 0.42 4.53
C VAL A 216 6.78 1.06 3.14
N LEU A 217 5.99 2.10 2.98
CA LEU A 217 5.91 2.91 1.77
C LEU A 217 6.72 4.19 1.94
N GLU A 218 7.50 4.52 0.92
CA GLU A 218 8.13 5.82 0.71
C GLU A 218 7.35 6.58 -0.37
N CYS A 219 6.92 7.78 -0.02
CA CYS A 219 6.00 8.62 -0.77
C CYS A 219 6.62 10.00 -1.05
N GLU A 220 6.21 10.62 -2.16
CA GLU A 220 6.69 11.95 -2.56
C GLU A 220 6.04 13.09 -1.78
N SER A 221 4.82 12.87 -1.31
CA SER A 221 4.04 13.91 -0.63
C SER A 221 3.14 13.33 0.46
N THR A 222 2.44 14.20 1.18
CA THR A 222 1.36 13.83 2.11
C THR A 222 -0.01 13.70 1.42
N GLN A 223 -0.12 14.04 0.14
CA GLN A 223 -1.38 14.05 -0.60
C GLN A 223 -1.64 12.70 -1.26
N SER A 224 -2.83 12.14 -1.06
CA SER A 224 -3.19 10.81 -1.59
C SER A 224 -3.23 10.76 -3.11
N ASN A 225 -3.58 11.86 -3.78
CA ASN A 225 -3.63 11.94 -5.24
C ASN A 225 -2.26 11.85 -5.94
N ALA A 226 -1.16 11.99 -5.18
CA ALA A 226 0.21 11.86 -5.67
C ALA A 226 0.89 10.55 -5.20
N ASN A 227 0.15 9.70 -4.48
CA ASN A 227 0.61 8.47 -3.85
C ASN A 227 -0.37 7.33 -4.14
N ARG A 228 -0.75 7.15 -5.40
CA ARG A 228 -1.83 6.24 -5.78
C ARG A 228 -1.39 4.77 -5.83
N LEU A 229 -2.28 3.92 -5.35
CA LEU A 229 -2.21 2.46 -5.43
C LEU A 229 -3.45 1.94 -6.14
N LEU A 230 -3.28 0.92 -6.98
CA LEU A 230 -4.38 0.31 -7.72
C LEU A 230 -4.54 -1.15 -7.28
N PRO A 231 -5.65 -1.54 -6.64
CA PRO A 231 -5.99 -2.94 -6.46
C PRO A 231 -6.04 -3.65 -7.82
N VAL A 232 -5.38 -4.79 -7.93
CA VAL A 232 -5.34 -5.58 -9.17
C VAL A 232 -5.70 -7.03 -8.87
N ALA A 233 -5.97 -7.84 -9.88
CA ALA A 233 -5.98 -9.29 -9.74
C ALA A 233 -4.55 -9.82 -9.91
N ASN A 234 -3.99 -10.44 -8.86
CA ASN A 234 -2.66 -11.03 -8.91
C ASN A 234 -2.57 -12.18 -7.88
N THR A 235 -1.95 -13.30 -8.26
CA THR A 235 -1.85 -14.50 -7.43
C THR A 235 -0.43 -14.81 -6.99
N ALA A 236 0.51 -13.88 -7.16
CA ALA A 236 1.87 -14.01 -6.63
C ALA A 236 1.82 -14.15 -5.10
N SER A 237 2.74 -14.96 -4.57
CA SER A 237 2.85 -15.16 -3.12
C SER A 237 3.64 -14.02 -2.48
N ALA A 238 3.28 -13.67 -1.25
CA ALA A 238 4.04 -12.71 -0.45
C ALA A 238 5.50 -13.19 -0.22
N PRO A 239 6.49 -12.27 -0.19
CA PRO A 239 7.87 -12.62 0.12
C PRO A 239 8.02 -13.29 1.49
N THR A 240 8.73 -14.43 1.54
CA THR A 240 8.89 -15.23 2.77
C THR A 240 9.93 -14.69 3.75
N ASN A 241 10.82 -13.83 3.27
CA ASN A 241 11.88 -13.16 4.01
C ASN A 241 11.38 -11.93 4.79
N ASN A 242 10.11 -11.58 4.73
CA ASN A 242 9.56 -10.42 5.43
C ASN A 242 9.23 -10.75 6.91
N ILE A 243 9.88 -10.05 7.84
CA ILE A 243 9.62 -10.18 9.28
C ILE A 243 8.51 -9.25 9.78
N LEU A 244 8.01 -8.34 8.94
CA LEU A 244 6.82 -7.56 9.27
C LEU A 244 5.61 -8.48 9.42
N LYS A 245 4.70 -8.04 10.28
CA LYS A 245 3.36 -8.56 10.45
C LYS A 245 2.37 -7.46 10.10
N GLY A 246 1.18 -7.87 9.69
CA GLY A 246 0.12 -6.96 9.32
C GLY A 246 -1.19 -7.37 9.97
N VAL A 247 -2.05 -6.41 10.24
CA VAL A 247 -3.45 -6.63 10.60
C VAL A 247 -4.31 -5.92 9.59
N PHE A 248 -5.32 -6.61 9.05
CA PHE A 248 -6.25 -6.00 8.11
C PHE A 248 -7.34 -5.24 8.87
N PHE A 249 -7.87 -5.85 9.92
CA PHE A 249 -8.85 -5.25 10.84
C PHE A 249 -8.19 -4.77 12.14
N ASP A 250 -8.91 -3.97 12.92
CA ASP A 250 -8.47 -3.56 14.26
C ASP A 250 -8.19 -4.79 15.14
N GLU A 251 -6.99 -4.87 15.68
CA GLU A 251 -6.54 -6.01 16.48
C GLU A 251 -6.09 -5.56 17.88
N PRO A 252 -6.66 -6.11 18.96
CA PRO A 252 -6.18 -5.84 20.31
C PRO A 252 -4.70 -6.20 20.47
N LYS A 253 -3.89 -5.26 20.99
CA LYS A 253 -2.46 -5.47 21.22
C LYS A 253 -2.17 -6.70 22.10
N ALA A 254 -3.06 -6.98 23.06
CA ALA A 254 -2.93 -8.12 23.96
C ALA A 254 -2.97 -9.48 23.23
N ASN A 255 -3.68 -9.57 22.10
CA ASN A 255 -3.72 -10.78 21.28
C ASN A 255 -2.43 -11.00 20.48
N LEU A 256 -1.71 -9.91 20.18
CA LEU A 256 -0.48 -9.92 19.40
C LEU A 256 0.76 -10.13 20.26
N GLU A 257 0.78 -9.57 21.48
CA GLU A 257 1.90 -9.66 22.44
C GLU A 257 1.90 -10.97 23.23
N VAL A 258 1.87 -12.09 22.50
CA VAL A 258 1.96 -13.44 23.06
C VAL A 258 3.40 -13.94 23.11
N SER A 259 3.67 -14.91 23.99
CA SER A 259 4.99 -15.58 24.08
C SER A 259 6.17 -14.62 24.29
N GLY A 260 6.00 -13.58 25.12
CA GLY A 260 7.06 -12.62 25.44
C GLY A 260 7.42 -11.65 24.32
N LYS A 261 6.65 -11.60 23.22
CA LYS A 261 6.85 -10.64 22.13
C LYS A 261 6.14 -9.33 22.44
N THR A 262 6.67 -8.26 21.87
CA THR A 262 6.15 -6.89 22.01
C THR A 262 5.98 -6.25 20.64
N VAL A 263 4.89 -5.51 20.47
CA VAL A 263 4.59 -4.83 19.21
C VAL A 263 5.47 -3.59 19.05
N ARG A 264 5.97 -3.39 17.83
CA ARG A 264 6.68 -2.19 17.40
C ARG A 264 6.03 -1.66 16.14
N VAL A 265 5.53 -0.43 16.16
CA VAL A 265 4.89 0.22 15.01
C VAL A 265 5.85 1.19 14.34
N PHE A 266 5.70 1.33 13.03
CA PHE A 266 6.45 2.33 12.29
C PHE A 266 6.03 3.74 12.75
N ASN A 267 6.99 4.56 13.18
CA ASN A 267 6.75 5.90 13.69
C ASN A 267 8.05 6.71 13.63
N ILE A 268 8.02 7.95 14.12
CA ILE A 268 9.18 8.82 14.27
C ILE A 268 9.56 9.03 15.75
N ASN A 269 10.85 9.01 16.05
CA ASN A 269 11.43 9.51 17.28
C ASN A 269 11.53 11.05 17.19
N PRO A 270 10.86 11.80 18.07
CA PRO A 270 10.82 13.26 18.01
C PRO A 270 12.17 13.92 18.34
N LYS A 271 13.19 13.16 18.76
CA LYS A 271 14.52 13.69 19.05
C LYS A 271 15.28 13.98 17.75
N THR A 272 15.56 15.25 17.52
CA THR A 272 16.29 15.76 16.34
C THR A 272 17.74 15.25 16.21
N THR A 273 18.31 14.73 17.31
CA THR A 273 19.69 14.18 17.35
C THR A 273 19.79 12.73 16.88
N ALA A 274 18.68 12.05 16.58
CA ALA A 274 18.71 10.68 16.07
C ALA A 274 19.31 10.64 14.64
N ARG A 275 20.22 9.70 14.38
CA ARG A 275 20.81 9.50 13.05
C ARG A 275 19.74 9.17 12.00
N ASN A 276 18.81 8.30 12.35
CA ASN A 276 17.56 8.11 11.61
C ASN A 276 16.37 8.17 12.57
N PRO A 277 15.48 9.17 12.47
CA PRO A 277 14.39 9.33 13.42
C PRO A 277 13.21 8.42 13.11
N LEU A 278 13.03 7.88 11.91
CA LEU A 278 11.94 6.93 11.67
C LEU A 278 12.42 5.51 11.99
N GLY A 279 11.49 4.67 12.41
CA GLY A 279 11.78 3.28 12.77
C GLY A 279 10.60 2.62 13.43
N PHE A 280 10.83 1.41 13.93
CA PHE A 280 9.79 0.62 14.60
C PHE A 280 9.88 0.80 16.12
N TYR A 281 9.01 1.63 16.66
CA TYR A 281 9.01 2.00 18.08
C TYR A 281 7.95 1.25 18.88
N ARG A 282 8.20 1.07 20.18
CA ARG A 282 7.26 0.39 21.09
C ARG A 282 5.90 1.06 21.06
N TYR A 283 4.88 0.27 20.74
CA TYR A 283 3.51 0.76 20.71
C TYR A 283 2.95 0.87 22.13
N LYS A 284 2.37 2.03 22.44
CA LYS A 284 1.79 2.33 23.76
C LYS A 284 0.25 2.28 23.78
N GLY A 285 -0.40 2.15 22.61
CA GLY A 285 -1.85 2.04 22.53
C GLY A 285 -2.35 0.63 22.88
N ALA A 286 -3.66 0.49 22.99
CA ALA A 286 -4.32 -0.78 23.32
C ALA A 286 -4.68 -1.63 22.08
N THR A 287 -4.85 -1.00 20.92
CA THR A 287 -5.35 -1.65 19.69
C THR A 287 -4.47 -1.23 18.51
N ILE A 288 -3.98 -2.20 17.75
CA ILE A 288 -3.36 -1.93 16.45
C ILE A 288 -4.49 -1.69 15.47
N LYS A 289 -4.52 -0.47 14.92
CA LYS A 289 -5.53 -0.11 13.94
C LYS A 289 -5.33 -0.86 12.62
N SER A 290 -6.44 -1.03 11.92
CA SER A 290 -6.57 -1.70 10.63
C SER A 290 -5.48 -1.32 9.62
N SER A 291 -5.15 -2.24 8.74
CA SER A 291 -4.26 -2.05 7.57
C SER A 291 -2.84 -1.59 7.88
N ARG A 292 -2.34 -1.83 9.10
CA ARG A 292 -1.00 -1.44 9.53
C ARG A 292 -0.01 -2.59 9.48
N ALA A 293 1.21 -2.28 9.08
CA ALA A 293 2.36 -3.16 9.25
C ALA A 293 3.16 -2.82 10.52
N PHE A 294 3.66 -3.85 11.20
CA PHE A 294 4.39 -3.74 12.47
C PHE A 294 5.39 -4.89 12.64
N LEU A 295 6.25 -4.80 13.64
CA LEU A 295 7.12 -5.90 14.05
C LEU A 295 6.66 -6.50 15.38
N LEU A 296 6.83 -7.83 15.51
CA LEU A 296 6.74 -8.54 16.78
C LEU A 296 8.14 -8.94 17.23
N ILE A 297 8.62 -8.30 18.29
CA ILE A 297 9.99 -8.46 18.76
C ILE A 297 9.98 -9.01 20.18
N ASP A 298 10.81 -10.02 20.43
CA ASP A 298 11.01 -10.57 21.77
C ASP A 298 11.43 -9.46 22.74
N ALA A 299 10.69 -9.32 23.85
CA ALA A 299 10.87 -8.27 24.84
C ALA A 299 12.29 -8.22 25.43
N ASN A 300 12.96 -9.37 25.46
CA ASN A 300 14.28 -9.55 26.09
C ASN A 300 15.43 -9.61 25.07
N SER A 301 15.14 -9.45 23.78
CA SER A 301 16.17 -9.44 22.75
C SER A 301 17.01 -8.16 22.76
N SER A 302 18.24 -8.23 22.24
CA SER A 302 19.10 -7.08 21.97
C SER A 302 18.46 -6.05 21.01
N GLY A 303 17.42 -6.43 20.26
CA GLY A 303 16.55 -5.55 19.48
C GLY A 303 15.47 -4.82 20.29
N ALA A 304 15.48 -4.90 21.63
CA ALA A 304 14.56 -4.17 22.49
C ALA A 304 14.73 -2.64 22.41
N LYS A 305 15.91 -2.16 22.01
CA LYS A 305 16.21 -0.78 21.62
C LYS A 305 16.23 -0.69 20.09
N LEU A 306 15.05 -0.64 19.48
CA LEU A 306 14.92 -0.29 18.07
C LEU A 306 15.00 1.22 17.95
N ASP A 307 16.13 1.71 17.42
CA ASP A 307 16.45 3.13 17.33
C ASP A 307 16.76 3.51 15.86
N GLY A 308 15.85 3.18 14.93
CA GLY A 308 15.93 3.63 13.53
C GLY A 308 15.55 2.56 12.49
N TYR A 309 15.60 2.93 11.21
CA TYR A 309 15.57 2.02 10.04
C TYR A 309 16.87 2.16 9.23
N ASP A 310 17.27 1.12 8.52
CA ASP A 310 18.35 1.16 7.52
C ASP A 310 17.76 0.73 6.17
N MET A 311 17.68 1.64 5.19
CA MET A 311 17.23 1.29 3.83
C MET A 311 18.46 1.00 3.00
N GLU A 312 18.45 -0.10 2.23
CA GLU A 312 19.56 -0.56 1.38
C GLU A 312 20.06 0.46 0.31
N GLU A 313 19.46 1.66 0.22
CA GLU A 313 19.78 2.68 -0.78
C GLU A 313 20.11 4.08 -0.23
N GLU A 314 20.56 4.23 1.03
CA GLU A 314 21.39 5.40 1.40
C GLU A 314 22.84 5.23 0.88
N GLY A 315 22.94 5.01 -0.43
CA GLY A 315 24.18 5.12 -1.20
C GLY A 315 24.53 6.58 -1.42
N THR A 316 24.92 7.30 -0.38
CA THR A 316 25.91 8.37 -0.52
C THR A 316 26.75 8.48 0.74
N VAL A 317 27.92 7.86 0.68
CA VAL A 317 29.11 8.33 1.36
C VAL A 317 29.32 9.80 0.94
N ASN A 318 28.77 10.75 1.68
CA ASN A 318 28.99 12.19 1.48
C ASN A 318 28.77 12.96 2.79
N GLY A 319 29.67 12.76 3.74
CA GLY A 319 29.73 13.56 4.96
C GLY A 319 30.63 12.88 5.97
N ILE A 320 31.56 13.63 6.56
CA ILE A 320 32.29 13.16 7.73
C ILE A 320 31.25 13.01 8.85
N ASP A 321 30.79 11.79 9.07
CA ASP A 321 30.05 11.41 10.26
C ASP A 321 31.03 11.53 11.42
N GLU A 322 30.91 12.64 12.15
CA GLU A 322 31.45 12.87 13.49
C GLU A 322 32.96 12.59 13.64
N VAL A 323 33.75 13.65 13.85
CA VAL A 323 35.14 13.48 14.31
C VAL A 323 35.10 13.00 15.76
N THR A 324 34.89 11.70 15.96
CA THR A 324 35.12 11.06 17.26
C THR A 324 36.58 11.25 17.60
N ALA A 325 36.84 11.98 18.69
CA ALA A 325 38.16 12.09 19.30
C ALA A 325 38.56 10.74 19.90
N THR A 326 38.84 9.78 19.03
CA THR A 326 39.39 8.48 19.42
C THR A 326 40.88 8.72 19.57
N THR A 327 41.41 8.60 20.78
CA THR A 327 42.85 8.41 21.00
C THR A 327 43.23 7.13 20.28
N VAL A 328 43.81 7.26 19.08
CA VAL A 328 44.43 6.14 18.38
C VAL A 328 45.70 5.81 19.17
N GLU A 329 45.82 4.58 19.66
CA GLU A 329 47.11 4.08 20.13
C GLU A 329 48.08 4.14 18.96
N THR A 330 48.96 5.15 18.96
CA THR A 330 50.00 5.28 17.96
C THR A 330 51.13 4.34 18.36
N ASP A 331 51.34 3.28 17.58
CA ASP A 331 52.61 2.56 17.58
C ASP A 331 53.77 3.55 17.46
N ALA A 332 54.87 3.30 18.16
CA ALA A 332 56.06 4.15 18.17
C ALA A 332 56.67 4.39 16.77
N ASN A 333 56.24 3.65 15.75
CA ASN A 333 56.68 3.73 14.36
C ASN A 333 55.57 4.16 13.37
N ALA A 334 54.50 4.80 13.84
CA ALA A 334 53.40 5.24 12.97
C ALA A 334 53.86 6.23 11.90
N VAL A 335 53.48 5.99 10.64
CA VAL A 335 53.77 6.88 9.50
C VAL A 335 52.61 7.84 9.30
N TYR A 336 52.90 9.14 9.24
CA TYR A 336 51.91 10.19 9.07
C TYR A 336 51.87 10.70 7.63
N TYR A 337 50.68 11.01 7.15
CA TYR A 337 50.45 11.69 5.88
C TYR A 337 49.60 12.95 6.10
N ASP A 338 49.88 14.01 5.33
CA ASP A 338 48.97 15.16 5.26
C ASP A 338 47.72 14.85 4.43
N LEU A 339 46.78 15.80 4.36
CA LEU A 339 45.51 15.63 3.64
C LEU A 339 45.68 15.53 2.11
N GLN A 340 46.88 15.84 1.61
CA GLN A 340 47.27 15.73 0.22
C GLN A 340 48.02 14.42 -0.08
N GLY A 341 48.14 13.52 0.93
CA GLY A 341 48.77 12.22 0.78
C GLY A 341 50.30 12.25 0.79
N ARG A 342 50.91 13.36 1.23
CA ARG A 342 52.37 13.46 1.37
C ARG A 342 52.78 12.97 2.76
N ARG A 343 53.85 12.17 2.82
CA ARG A 343 54.41 11.68 4.08
C ARG A 343 54.98 12.84 4.91
N VAL A 344 54.72 12.84 6.21
CA VAL A 344 55.18 13.85 7.17
C VAL A 344 55.95 13.15 8.27
N ASP A 345 57.25 13.45 8.39
CA ASP A 345 58.11 12.79 9.38
C ASP A 345 57.99 13.41 10.79
N HIS A 346 57.63 14.70 10.88
CA HIS A 346 57.46 15.42 12.14
C HIS A 346 56.11 16.15 12.15
N PRO A 347 55.02 15.46 12.51
CA PRO A 347 53.71 16.10 12.55
C PRO A 347 53.65 17.13 13.68
N VAL A 348 53.07 18.28 13.38
CA VAL A 348 52.79 19.37 14.34
C VAL A 348 51.30 19.39 14.67
N ARG A 349 50.81 20.43 15.35
CA ARG A 349 49.37 20.58 15.58
C ARG A 349 48.60 20.62 14.26
N GLY A 350 47.68 19.68 14.05
CA GLY A 350 47.00 19.55 12.77
C GLY A 350 46.28 18.23 12.57
N ILE A 351 45.70 18.05 11.38
CA ILE A 351 44.98 16.84 10.96
C ILE A 351 45.88 16.02 10.03
N TYR A 352 46.02 14.74 10.34
CA TYR A 352 46.86 13.79 9.59
C TYR A 352 46.10 12.50 9.29
N ILE A 353 46.61 11.72 8.34
CA ILE A 353 46.16 10.36 8.06
C ILE A 353 47.20 9.38 8.60
N VAL A 354 46.78 8.45 9.46
CA VAL A 354 47.60 7.37 10.03
C VAL A 354 46.82 6.06 9.89
N ASN A 355 47.42 5.03 9.29
CA ASN A 355 46.76 3.74 9.04
C ASN A 355 45.37 3.86 8.39
N GLY A 356 45.22 4.78 7.43
CA GLY A 356 43.95 5.04 6.72
C GLY A 356 42.89 5.78 7.53
N LYS A 357 43.20 6.26 8.75
CA LYS A 357 42.27 7.00 9.61
C LYS A 357 42.74 8.44 9.82
N LYS A 358 41.80 9.39 9.91
CA LYS A 358 42.10 10.79 10.26
C LYS A 358 42.39 10.89 11.76
N VAL A 359 43.51 11.53 12.12
CA VAL A 359 43.97 11.75 13.49
C VAL A 359 44.24 13.23 13.68
N ILE A 360 43.88 13.78 14.85
CA ILE A 360 44.20 15.17 15.23
C ILE A 360 45.36 15.14 16.22
N ILE A 361 46.45 15.82 15.87
CA ILE A 361 47.56 16.09 16.78
C ILE A 361 47.32 17.48 17.39
N LYS A 362 47.25 17.54 18.73
CA LYS A 362 46.89 18.74 19.51
C LYS A 362 48.09 19.46 20.11
#